data_AF-A0AAW1KY93-F1
#
_entry.id   AF-A0AAW1KY93-F1
#
_cell.length_a   1.000
_cell.length_b   1.000
_cell.length_c   1.000
_cell.angle_alpha   90.00
_cell.angle_beta   90.00
_cell.angle_gamma   90.00
#
_symmetry.space_group_name_H-M   'P 1'
#
loop_
_entity.id
_entity.type
_entity.pdbx_description
1 polymer ?
#
loop_
_entity_poly.entity_id
_entity_poly.type
_entity_poly.pdbx_seq_one_letter_code
_entity_poly.pdbx_strand_id
1 'polypeptide(L)'
;MYERGDASFEDIDIAMKLGAGYPMGPFELSDYTGLDLSKDILEGWHKRFPDDPLFKPVRIVEKMVAEGKLGRKSGEGFYKYNK
;
A
#
# COMPACT_ATOMS: atom_id res chain seq x y z
N MET A 1 -10.38 -2.62 -1.76
CA MET A 1 -11.25 -1.44 -1.64
C MET A 1 -10.91 -0.45 -2.73
N TYR A 2 -9.71 0.12 -2.72
CA TYR A 2 -9.23 1.01 -3.80
C TYR A 2 -9.29 0.39 -5.20
N GLU A 3 -8.68 -0.80 -5.43
CA GLU A 3 -8.69 -1.44 -6.76
C GLU A 3 -10.10 -1.82 -7.28
N ARG A 4 -11.09 -1.94 -6.39
CA ARG A 4 -12.48 -2.20 -6.77
C ARG A 4 -13.24 -0.92 -7.15
N GLY A 5 -12.65 0.25 -6.91
CA GLY A 5 -13.28 1.55 -7.12
C GLY A 5 -14.27 1.95 -6.03
N ASP A 6 -14.25 1.28 -4.87
CA ASP A 6 -15.20 1.55 -3.78
C ASP A 6 -14.98 2.96 -3.16
N ALA A 7 -13.72 3.42 -3.13
CA ALA A 7 -13.30 4.71 -2.60
C ALA A 7 -11.90 5.08 -3.13
N SER A 8 -11.57 6.38 -3.11
CA SER A 8 -10.19 6.86 -3.38
C SER A 8 -9.24 6.43 -2.25
N PHE A 9 -7.93 6.40 -2.52
CA PHE A 9 -6.97 6.06 -1.47
C PHE A 9 -6.91 7.15 -0.40
N GLU A 10 -7.12 8.42 -0.79
CA GLU A 10 -7.21 9.56 0.12
C GLU A 10 -8.40 9.45 1.06
N ASP A 11 -9.59 9.09 0.55
CA ASP A 11 -10.79 8.92 1.37
C ASP A 11 -10.64 7.76 2.36
N ILE A 12 -10.00 6.66 1.93
CA ILE A 12 -9.73 5.52 2.81
C ILE A 12 -8.79 5.94 3.95
N ASP A 13 -7.71 6.66 3.64
CA ASP A 13 -6.79 7.15 4.67
C ASP A 13 -7.46 8.14 5.64
N ILE A 14 -8.28 9.06 5.12
CA ILE A 14 -9.08 9.98 5.95
C ILE A 14 -10.04 9.21 6.85
N ALA A 15 -10.76 8.22 6.32
CA ALA A 15 -11.69 7.41 7.08
C ALA A 15 -10.99 6.63 8.21
N MET A 16 -9.81 6.06 7.95
CA MET A 16 -9.06 5.33 8.98
C MET A 16 -8.48 6.28 10.05
N LYS A 17 -8.06 7.48 9.66
CA LYS A 17 -7.57 8.48 10.63
C LYS A 17 -8.68 9.04 11.50
N LEU A 18 -9.79 9.49 10.89
CA LEU A 18 -10.88 10.14 11.60
C LEU A 18 -11.84 9.16 12.27
N GLY A 19 -12.13 8.03 11.61
CA GLY A 19 -13.07 7.03 12.08
C GLY A 19 -12.48 6.06 13.11
N ALA A 20 -11.24 5.59 12.87
CA ALA A 20 -10.57 4.63 13.76
C ALA A 20 -9.49 5.27 14.67
N GLY A 21 -9.21 6.57 14.51
CA GLY A 21 -8.26 7.30 15.35
C GLY A 21 -6.79 6.98 15.07
N TYR A 22 -6.47 6.38 13.93
CA TYR A 22 -5.08 6.10 13.57
C TYR A 22 -4.32 7.41 13.25
N PRO A 23 -3.03 7.51 13.60
CA PRO A 23 -2.23 8.69 13.27
C PRO A 23 -1.90 8.79 11.78
N MET A 24 -2.04 7.68 11.04
CA MET A 24 -1.70 7.56 9.63
C MET A 24 -2.66 6.57 8.97
N GLY A 25 -3.12 6.86 7.76
CA GLY A 25 -3.93 5.92 7.00
C GLY A 25 -3.09 4.75 6.44
N PRO A 26 -3.73 3.65 6.00
CA PRO A 26 -3.02 2.50 5.45
C PRO A 26 -2.14 2.81 4.23
N PHE A 27 -2.54 3.74 3.35
CA PHE A 27 -1.76 4.09 2.17
C PHE A 27 -0.57 4.98 2.53
N GLU A 28 -0.78 6.00 3.36
CA GLU A 28 0.30 6.80 3.96
C GLU A 28 1.30 5.92 4.72
N LEU A 29 0.82 4.91 5.46
CA LEU A 29 1.67 3.97 6.19
C LEU A 29 2.49 3.10 5.24
N SER A 30 1.87 2.60 4.18
CA SER A 30 2.56 1.80 3.16
C SER A 30 3.66 2.59 2.45
N ASP A 31 3.41 3.87 2.15
CA ASP A 31 4.43 4.77 1.57
C ASP A 31 5.53 5.13 2.58
N TYR A 32 5.19 5.20 3.88
CA TYR A 32 6.16 5.45 4.94
C TYR A 32 7.10 4.25 5.13
N THR A 33 6.57 3.03 5.16
CA THR A 33 7.36 1.80 5.31
C THR A 33 8.12 1.43 4.05
N GLY A 34 7.51 1.66 2.88
CA GLY A 34 8.06 1.31 1.57
C GLY A 34 7.25 0.23 0.86
N LEU A 35 6.86 0.49 -0.39
CA LEU A 35 6.00 -0.40 -1.16
C LEU A 35 6.70 -1.68 -1.63
N ASP A 36 8.01 -1.61 -1.87
CA ASP A 36 8.84 -2.78 -2.16
C ASP A 36 8.90 -3.75 -0.97
N LEU A 37 9.09 -3.24 0.25
CA LEU A 37 9.10 -4.06 1.45
C LEU A 37 7.75 -4.75 1.66
N SER A 38 6.65 -4.01 1.53
CA SER A 38 5.30 -4.58 1.64
C SER A 38 5.04 -5.66 0.59
N LYS A 39 5.51 -5.45 -0.65
CA LYS A 39 5.44 -6.44 -1.73
C LYS A 39 6.23 -7.70 -1.38
N ASP A 40 7.49 -7.57 -0.97
CA ASP A 40 8.37 -8.70 -0.68
C ASP A 40 7.84 -9.55 0.49
N ILE A 41 7.31 -8.89 1.53
CA ILE A 41 6.64 -9.57 2.65
C ILE A 41 5.44 -10.36 2.13
N LEU A 42 4.55 -9.72 1.38
CA LEU A 42 3.35 -10.36 0.84
C LEU A 42 3.68 -11.56 -0.06
N GLU A 43 4.69 -11.44 -0.92
CA GLU A 43 5.17 -12.57 -1.73
C GLU A 43 5.69 -13.73 -0.87
N GLY A 44 6.39 -13.42 0.23
CA GLY A 44 6.83 -14.42 1.20
C GLY A 44 5.66 -15.17 1.83
N TRP A 45 4.64 -14.45 2.27
CA TRP A 45 3.40 -15.05 2.80
C TRP A 45 2.66 -15.86 1.73
N HIS A 46 2.55 -15.35 0.50
CA HIS A 46 1.90 -16.04 -0.60
C HIS A 46 2.60 -17.37 -0.93
N LYS A 47 3.94 -17.38 -0.96
CA LYS A 47 4.73 -18.60 -1.16
C LYS A 47 4.50 -19.62 -0.04
N ARG A 48 4.31 -19.15 1.19
CA ARG A 48 4.09 -20.02 2.35
C ARG A 48 2.66 -20.54 2.45
N PHE A 49 1.69 -19.74 2.03
CA PHE A 49 0.25 -20.01 2.13
C PHE A 49 -0.44 -19.68 0.80
N PRO A 50 -0.21 -20.48 -0.25
CA PRO A 50 -0.67 -20.16 -1.61
C PRO A 50 -2.20 -20.15 -1.76
N ASP A 51 -2.90 -20.95 -0.95
CA ASP A 51 -4.36 -21.09 -1.01
C ASP A 51 -5.10 -20.01 -0.18
N ASP A 52 -4.39 -19.23 0.64
CA ASP A 52 -5.00 -18.20 1.46
C ASP A 52 -5.26 -16.93 0.62
N PRO A 53 -6.54 -16.53 0.43
CA PRO A 53 -6.87 -15.37 -0.38
C PRO A 53 -6.35 -14.05 0.20
N LEU A 54 -6.00 -13.98 1.49
CA LEU A 54 -5.47 -12.77 2.13
C LEU A 54 -4.06 -12.42 1.64
N PHE A 55 -3.29 -13.41 1.19
CA PHE A 55 -1.92 -13.20 0.75
C PHE A 55 -1.78 -13.12 -0.78
N LYS A 56 -2.87 -12.95 -1.51
CA LYS A 56 -2.81 -12.78 -2.96
C LYS A 56 -2.02 -11.51 -3.31
N PRO A 57 -1.16 -11.56 -4.34
CA PRO A 57 -0.45 -10.37 -4.81
C PRO A 57 -1.39 -9.22 -5.18
N VAL A 58 -0.95 -8.00 -4.93
CA VAL A 58 -1.72 -6.78 -5.17
C VAL A 58 -1.15 -6.06 -6.40
N ARG A 59 -1.92 -6.04 -7.50
CA ARG A 59 -1.43 -5.61 -8.82
C ARG A 59 -0.97 -4.16 -8.84
N ILE A 60 -1.68 -3.25 -8.16
CA ILE A 60 -1.27 -1.85 -8.12
C ILE A 60 0.09 -1.67 -7.43
N VAL A 61 0.36 -2.41 -6.35
CA VAL A 61 1.63 -2.36 -5.63
C VAL A 61 2.76 -2.90 -6.51
N GLU A 62 2.56 -4.02 -7.19
CA GLU A 62 3.54 -4.56 -8.14
C GLU A 62 3.90 -3.56 -9.24
N LYS A 63 2.90 -2.88 -9.81
CA LYS A 63 3.10 -1.85 -10.84
C LYS A 63 3.91 -0.67 -10.29
N MET A 64 3.55 -0.15 -9.11
CA MET A 64 4.25 0.99 -8.51
C MET A 64 5.70 0.68 -8.17
N VAL A 65 5.96 -0.52 -7.63
CA VAL A 65 7.32 -1.00 -7.37
C VAL A 65 8.11 -1.12 -8.67
N ALA A 66 7.51 -1.65 -9.75
CA ALA A 66 8.15 -1.72 -11.06
C ALA A 66 8.45 -0.34 -11.67
N GLU A 67 7.64 0.67 -11.36
CA GLU A 67 7.85 2.07 -11.76
C GLU A 67 8.85 2.82 -10.85
N GLY A 68 9.39 2.18 -9.81
CA GLY A 68 10.30 2.83 -8.84
C GLY A 68 9.60 3.79 -7.87
N LYS A 69 8.27 3.74 -7.80
CA LYS A 69 7.45 4.50 -6.84
C LYS A 69 7.34 3.69 -5.56
N LEU A 70 8.33 3.87 -4.68
CA LEU A 70 8.50 3.10 -3.45
C LEU A 70 7.98 3.82 -2.19
N GLY A 71 7.28 4.95 -2.34
CA GLY A 71 6.81 5.77 -1.23
C GLY A 71 7.76 6.91 -0.89
N ARG A 72 7.87 7.26 0.40
CA ARG A 72 8.64 8.43 0.85
C ARG A 72 10.09 8.39 0.43
N LYS A 73 10.72 7.21 0.45
CA LYS A 73 12.15 7.04 0.13
C LYS A 73 12.49 7.34 -1.34
N SER A 74 11.55 7.20 -2.26
CA SER A 74 11.70 7.55 -3.68
C SER A 74 11.13 8.93 -4.03
N GLY A 75 10.42 9.58 -3.10
CA GLY A 75 9.71 10.85 -3.34
C GLY A 75 8.31 10.68 -3.96
N GLU A 76 7.90 9.45 -4.25
CA GLU A 76 6.59 9.15 -4.81
C GLU A 76 6.21 7.69 -4.50
N GLY A 77 4.97 7.50 -4.06
CA GLY A 77 4.27 6.22 -3.90
C GLY A 77 2.79 6.43 -4.24
N PHE A 78 1.88 6.13 -3.31
CA PHE A 78 0.48 6.55 -3.42
C PHE A 78 0.37 8.08 -3.37
N TYR A 79 1.21 8.72 -2.57
CA TYR A 79 1.34 10.16 -2.49
C TYR A 79 2.65 10.64 -3.12
N LYS A 80 2.66 11.91 -3.54
CA LYS A 80 3.89 12.62 -3.93
C LYS A 80 4.48 13.31 -2.71
N TYR A 81 5.79 13.15 -2.52
CA TYR A 81 6.53 13.73 -1.40
C TYR A 81 7.57 14.71 -1.93
N ASN A 82 7.53 15.95 -1.42
CA ASN A 82 8.60 16.89 -1.65
C ASN A 82 9.82 16.42 -0.84
N LYS A 83 10.96 16.23 -1.53
CA LYS A 83 12.25 15.94 -0.91
C LYS A 83 12.78 17.14 -0.13
#